data_AF-A0A418FSY7-F1
#
_entry.id   AF-A0A418FSY7-F1
#
_cell.length_a   1.000
_cell.length_b   1.000
_cell.length_c   1.000
_cell.angle_alpha   90.00
_cell.angle_beta   90.00
_cell.angle_gamma   90.00
#
_symmetry.space_group_name_H-M   'P 1'
#
loop_
_entity.id
_entity.type
_entity.pdbx_description
1 polymer ?
#
loop_
_entity_poly.entity_id
_entity_poly.type
_entity_poly.pdbx_seq_one_letter_code
_entity_poly.pdbx_strand_id
1 'polypeptide(L)'
;MGCGPLLTEVEVGMVLALRDHGFTHRAIAEHVETSTKAIRTVIDQREAYESNFKGQKPAKLIGRELRLLIREASQTGLSARSLATNHLAWVPQPELQYFNFSAPDNGTLFILLSMFIAFGYVLAASASDAMLVEYAQREPVAIRGRIQTAIYTVREITGSLAYLVSAFGLNGPNYGGPFSFALSPNAPYGIALGRVFWWFWESLKSRVLWQVCLFRFLSNVFNGVGTTATLPIQTYWAGVEPLNDALSDIIGNLLLATVLVIVGKWGLHWNWRWTIAAGTLGMVVVDGFVVFLTIWNVVRNQWFFNGVGLAEQFPYGLRFIVSTYVAVEIADKGNEGATYGLISTVSNLSGPFASIFYKYVNSYFKVSQNDVKTDTLEVRWDVTYVYFISYGFKTASLFWLFLLPPQKAEVKALKARGGKSKVAGCILVSLFFFCLSFAVSSNIMSIYPSTKCYRVAGGNGVLDPNTGKCPVK
;
A
#
# COMPACT_ATOMS: atom_id res chain seq x y z
N MET A 1 -33.98 37.45 13.56
CA MET A 1 -34.67 36.15 13.75
C MET A 1 -33.67 35.00 13.62
N GLY A 2 -34.09 33.75 13.86
CA GLY A 2 -33.33 32.48 13.89
C GLY A 2 -31.84 32.46 13.48
N CYS A 3 -30.99 31.99 14.40
CA CYS A 3 -29.55 31.74 14.19
C CYS A 3 -29.15 30.28 14.52
N GLY A 4 -29.99 29.30 14.18
CA GLY A 4 -29.71 27.86 14.35
C GLY A 4 -30.03 27.08 13.06
N PRO A 5 -29.97 25.75 13.04
CA PRO A 5 -30.63 24.97 11.99
C PRO A 5 -32.16 25.06 12.11
N LEU A 6 -32.87 24.86 10.98
CA LEU A 6 -34.29 24.54 10.99
C LEU A 6 -34.47 23.14 11.56
N LEU A 7 -35.44 22.95 12.45
CA LEU A 7 -35.83 21.62 12.93
C LEU A 7 -36.48 20.84 11.79
N THR A 8 -36.19 19.54 11.73
CA THR A 8 -36.84 18.58 10.83
C THR A 8 -38.31 18.39 11.20
N GLU A 9 -39.12 17.87 10.27
CA GLU A 9 -40.55 17.59 10.53
C GLU A 9 -40.76 16.64 11.72
N VAL A 10 -39.84 15.69 11.92
CA VAL A 10 -39.86 14.75 13.07
C VAL A 10 -39.63 15.49 14.38
N GLU A 11 -38.65 16.40 14.43
CA GLU A 11 -38.39 17.24 15.60
C GLU A 11 -39.54 18.23 15.86
N VAL A 12 -40.14 18.81 14.82
CA VAL A 12 -41.35 19.64 14.96
C VAL A 12 -42.53 18.83 15.52
N GLY A 13 -42.74 17.61 15.04
CA GLY A 13 -43.75 16.69 15.60
C GLY A 13 -43.47 16.35 17.07
N MET A 14 -42.21 16.10 17.43
CA MET A 14 -41.78 15.84 18.81
C MET A 14 -42.03 17.06 19.73
N VAL A 15 -41.74 18.27 19.25
CA VAL A 15 -41.99 19.52 19.98
C VAL A 15 -43.47 19.71 20.29
N LEU A 16 -44.35 19.42 19.34
CA LEU A 16 -45.80 19.51 19.53
C LEU A 16 -46.32 18.44 20.49
N ALA A 17 -45.90 17.17 20.31
CA ALA A 17 -46.29 16.08 21.21
C ALA A 17 -45.85 16.31 22.67
N LEU A 18 -44.63 16.78 22.90
CA LEU A 18 -44.16 17.14 24.24
C LEU A 18 -44.93 18.35 24.82
N ARG A 19 -45.37 19.28 23.97
CA ARG A 19 -46.19 20.42 24.41
C ARG A 19 -47.59 20.00 24.85
N ASP A 20 -48.22 19.08 24.12
CA ASP A 20 -49.54 18.52 24.47
C ASP A 20 -49.47 17.69 25.77
N HIS A 21 -48.34 17.05 26.05
CA HIS A 21 -48.04 16.43 27.36
C HIS A 21 -47.68 17.43 28.48
N GLY A 22 -47.89 18.74 28.27
CA GLY A 22 -47.78 19.77 29.30
C GLY A 22 -46.36 20.25 29.61
N PHE A 23 -45.34 19.82 28.84
CA PHE A 23 -43.98 20.26 29.10
C PHE A 23 -43.79 21.77 28.84
N THR A 24 -42.89 22.38 29.62
CA THR A 24 -42.54 23.78 29.45
C THR A 24 -41.60 23.96 28.25
N HIS A 25 -41.65 25.13 27.59
CA HIS A 25 -40.78 25.43 26.45
C HIS A 25 -39.28 25.22 26.73
N ARG A 26 -38.85 25.35 27.98
CA ARG A 26 -37.45 25.12 28.40
C ARG A 26 -37.11 23.63 28.44
N ALA A 27 -37.98 22.80 29.02
CA ALA A 27 -37.78 21.34 29.07
C ALA A 27 -37.83 20.71 27.67
N ILE A 28 -38.70 21.20 26.78
CA ILE A 28 -38.76 20.77 25.38
C ILE A 28 -37.48 21.16 24.63
N ALA A 29 -36.97 22.37 24.84
CA ALA A 29 -35.73 22.84 24.22
C ALA A 29 -34.51 21.99 24.61
N GLU A 30 -34.49 21.48 25.84
CA GLU A 30 -33.45 20.60 26.35
C GLU A 30 -33.57 19.17 25.76
N HIS A 31 -34.78 18.63 25.59
CA HIS A 31 -35.00 17.33 24.93
C HIS A 31 -34.70 17.32 23.43
N VAL A 32 -34.88 18.46 22.76
CA VAL A 32 -34.67 18.62 21.30
C VAL A 32 -33.33 19.34 21.01
N GLU A 33 -32.43 19.42 22.02
CA GLU A 33 -31.09 20.04 21.96
C GLU A 33 -31.04 21.39 21.21
N THR A 34 -32.08 22.22 21.35
CA THR A 34 -32.27 23.43 20.56
C THR A 34 -32.60 24.64 21.43
N SER A 35 -32.65 25.83 20.84
CA SER A 35 -32.94 27.04 21.61
C SER A 35 -34.41 27.11 22.03
N THR A 36 -34.68 27.50 23.28
CA THR A 36 -36.04 27.81 23.80
C THR A 36 -36.78 28.88 22.97
N LYS A 37 -36.04 29.64 22.16
CA LYS A 37 -36.60 30.63 21.22
C LYS A 37 -37.13 29.97 19.94
N ALA A 38 -36.43 28.96 19.40
CA ALA A 38 -36.92 28.16 18.27
C ALA A 38 -38.20 27.40 18.64
N ILE A 39 -38.22 26.76 19.82
CA ILE A 39 -39.41 26.08 20.35
C ILE A 39 -40.62 27.01 20.44
N ARG A 40 -40.44 28.23 20.95
CA ARG A 40 -41.51 29.24 20.97
C ARG A 40 -41.98 29.65 19.58
N THR A 41 -41.09 29.80 18.60
CA THR A 41 -41.51 30.12 17.23
C THR A 41 -42.28 28.96 16.57
N VAL A 42 -41.95 27.70 16.85
CA VAL A 42 -42.72 26.54 16.37
C VAL A 42 -44.14 26.52 16.95
N ILE A 43 -44.27 26.77 18.27
CA ILE A 43 -45.55 26.64 19.00
C ILE A 43 -46.42 27.90 18.83
N ASP A 44 -45.87 29.09 19.08
CA ASP A 44 -46.62 30.34 19.17
C ASP A 44 -46.78 31.03 17.80
N GLN A 45 -45.92 30.73 16.81
CA GLN A 45 -45.83 31.45 15.52
C GLN A 45 -45.56 30.52 14.34
N ARG A 46 -46.33 29.42 14.25
CA ARG A 46 -46.14 28.32 13.28
C ARG A 46 -45.98 28.79 11.82
N GLU A 47 -46.78 29.75 11.36
CA GLU A 47 -46.71 30.30 9.99
C GLU A 47 -45.44 31.16 9.72
N ALA A 48 -44.78 31.65 10.78
CA ALA A 48 -43.59 32.50 10.68
C ALA A 48 -42.26 31.74 10.90
N TYR A 49 -42.33 30.44 11.18
CA TYR A 49 -41.17 29.61 11.54
C TYR A 49 -40.18 29.45 10.38
N GLU A 50 -40.68 29.25 9.17
CA GLU A 50 -39.86 29.02 7.96
C GLU A 50 -39.41 30.32 7.30
N SER A 51 -40.25 31.37 7.33
CA SER A 51 -40.08 32.60 6.54
C SER A 51 -38.96 33.53 7.03
N ASN A 52 -38.49 33.36 8.26
CA ASN A 52 -37.58 34.29 8.94
C ASN A 52 -36.13 33.80 9.08
N PHE A 53 -35.75 32.73 8.37
CA PHE A 53 -34.43 32.12 8.49
C PHE A 53 -33.40 32.62 7.47
N LYS A 54 -32.31 33.24 7.94
CA LYS A 54 -31.14 33.61 7.12
C LYS A 54 -30.01 32.61 7.35
N GLY A 55 -29.95 31.55 6.53
CA GLY A 55 -28.83 30.63 6.51
C GLY A 55 -27.51 31.31 6.11
N GLN A 56 -26.38 30.84 6.66
CA GLN A 56 -25.05 31.19 6.16
C GLN A 56 -24.96 30.78 4.67
N LYS A 57 -24.44 31.69 3.83
CA LYS A 57 -24.25 31.39 2.40
C LYS A 57 -23.15 30.34 2.24
N PRO A 58 -23.43 29.18 1.61
CA PRO A 58 -22.36 28.26 1.22
C PRO A 58 -21.50 28.89 0.12
N ALA A 59 -20.29 28.35 -0.08
CA ALA A 59 -19.43 28.74 -1.18
C ALA A 59 -20.15 28.56 -2.54
N LYS A 60 -19.94 29.51 -3.47
CA LYS A 60 -20.59 29.49 -4.80
C LYS A 60 -20.15 28.25 -5.60
N LEU A 61 -21.02 27.26 -5.71
CA LEU A 61 -21.01 26.29 -6.80
C LEU A 61 -21.45 27.00 -8.09
N ILE A 62 -20.63 26.93 -9.14
CA ILE A 62 -20.83 27.70 -10.39
C ILE A 62 -21.33 26.80 -11.52
N GLY A 63 -22.30 27.29 -12.29
CA GLY A 63 -22.47 26.88 -13.69
C GLY A 63 -23.33 25.63 -13.92
N ARG A 64 -22.70 24.51 -14.23
CA ARG A 64 -23.39 23.32 -14.80
C ARG A 64 -23.91 22.36 -13.73
N GLU A 65 -23.08 22.02 -12.76
CA GLU A 65 -23.43 21.04 -11.73
C GLU A 65 -24.60 21.50 -10.87
N LEU A 66 -24.63 22.76 -10.42
CA LEU A 66 -25.75 23.29 -9.65
C LEU A 66 -27.09 23.21 -10.42
N ARG A 67 -27.08 23.36 -11.75
CA ARG A 67 -28.29 23.22 -12.59
C ARG A 67 -28.73 21.77 -12.76
N LEU A 68 -27.80 20.83 -12.82
CA LEU A 68 -28.12 19.39 -12.79
C LEU A 68 -28.67 19.00 -11.42
N LEU A 69 -28.02 19.42 -10.33
CA LEU A 69 -28.40 19.12 -8.96
C LEU A 69 -29.79 19.67 -8.60
N ILE A 70 -30.14 20.88 -9.05
CA ILE A 70 -31.49 21.44 -8.90
C ILE A 70 -32.53 20.70 -9.75
N ARG A 71 -32.15 20.22 -10.95
CA ARG A 71 -33.04 19.42 -11.81
C ARG A 71 -33.34 18.05 -11.20
N GLU A 72 -32.31 17.36 -10.69
CA GLU A 72 -32.43 16.09 -9.99
C GLU A 72 -33.28 16.22 -8.72
N ALA A 73 -33.04 17.27 -7.92
CA ALA A 73 -33.85 17.64 -6.76
C ALA A 73 -35.33 17.81 -7.11
N SER A 74 -35.61 18.51 -8.22
CA SER A 74 -36.97 18.71 -8.72
C SER A 74 -37.66 17.44 -9.25
N GLN A 75 -36.89 16.43 -9.66
CA GLN A 75 -37.44 15.16 -10.18
C GLN A 75 -37.60 14.10 -9.07
N THR A 76 -36.76 14.15 -8.03
CA THR A 76 -36.76 13.18 -6.93
C THR A 76 -37.53 13.66 -5.69
N GLY A 77 -37.91 14.93 -5.62
CA GLY A 77 -38.52 15.53 -4.42
C GLY A 77 -37.54 15.77 -3.27
N LEU A 78 -36.26 15.44 -3.45
CA LEU A 78 -35.21 15.62 -2.46
C LEU A 78 -34.65 17.04 -2.51
N SER A 79 -34.18 17.56 -1.38
CA SER A 79 -33.54 18.87 -1.36
C SER A 79 -32.19 18.85 -2.11
N ALA A 80 -31.89 19.93 -2.84
CA ALA A 80 -30.56 20.12 -3.43
C ALA A 80 -29.42 20.11 -2.37
N ARG A 81 -29.75 20.33 -1.09
CA ARG A 81 -28.79 20.21 0.01
C ARG A 81 -28.47 18.74 0.32
N SER A 82 -29.50 17.90 0.48
CA SER A 82 -29.34 16.46 0.78
C SER A 82 -28.63 15.72 -0.36
N LEU A 83 -28.92 16.08 -1.61
CA LEU A 83 -28.20 15.57 -2.79
C LEU A 83 -26.72 16.02 -2.81
N ALA A 84 -26.41 17.24 -2.39
CA ALA A 84 -25.02 17.72 -2.33
C ALA A 84 -24.21 17.12 -1.17
N THR A 85 -24.85 16.76 -0.04
CA THR A 85 -24.17 16.24 1.16
C THR A 85 -24.14 14.73 1.26
N ASN A 86 -25.11 14.02 0.68
CA ASN A 86 -25.21 12.57 0.76
C ASN A 86 -25.07 11.97 -0.64
N HIS A 87 -23.87 11.50 -0.99
CA HIS A 87 -23.58 10.95 -2.33
C HIS A 87 -24.48 9.77 -2.72
N LEU A 88 -25.03 9.05 -1.72
CA LEU A 88 -25.98 7.96 -1.93
C LEU A 88 -27.35 8.44 -2.43
N ALA A 89 -27.70 9.71 -2.25
CA ALA A 89 -28.96 10.28 -2.73
C ALA A 89 -28.99 10.47 -4.27
N TRP A 90 -27.84 10.37 -4.94
CA TRP A 90 -27.74 10.35 -6.41
C TRP A 90 -27.94 8.96 -7.01
N VAL A 91 -27.87 7.90 -6.19
CA VAL A 91 -28.01 6.52 -6.66
C VAL A 91 -29.52 6.24 -6.79
N PRO A 92 -30.03 5.82 -7.96
CA PRO A 92 -31.41 5.39 -8.10
C PRO A 92 -31.74 4.30 -7.08
N GLN A 93 -32.95 4.31 -6.49
CA GLN A 93 -33.33 3.25 -5.54
C GLN A 93 -33.11 1.80 -6.02
N PRO A 94 -33.35 1.41 -7.30
CA PRO A 94 -33.02 0.06 -7.77
C PRO A 94 -31.52 -0.23 -7.89
N GLU A 95 -30.64 0.76 -7.73
CA GLU A 95 -29.18 0.58 -7.70
C GLU A 95 -28.61 0.53 -6.27
N LEU A 96 -29.30 1.10 -5.26
CA LEU A 96 -28.88 1.01 -3.84
C LEU A 96 -28.72 -0.44 -3.37
N GLN A 97 -29.49 -1.39 -3.91
CA GLN A 97 -29.39 -2.82 -3.57
C GLN A 97 -28.03 -3.46 -3.90
N TYR A 98 -27.23 -2.84 -4.78
CA TYR A 98 -25.88 -3.32 -5.13
C TYR A 98 -24.79 -2.73 -4.22
N PHE A 99 -25.12 -1.75 -3.37
CA PHE A 99 -24.16 -1.16 -2.44
C PHE A 99 -24.10 -1.94 -1.12
N ASN A 100 -22.94 -2.52 -0.82
CA ASN A 100 -22.69 -3.15 0.48
C ASN A 100 -22.41 -2.09 1.55
N PHE A 101 -23.46 -1.62 2.22
CA PHE A 101 -23.35 -0.63 3.30
C PHE A 101 -22.51 -1.10 4.50
N SER A 102 -22.37 -2.41 4.71
CA SER A 102 -21.52 -3.00 5.75
C SER A 102 -20.06 -3.23 5.30
N ALA A 103 -19.66 -2.78 4.11
CA ALA A 103 -18.28 -2.92 3.62
C ALA A 103 -17.23 -2.28 4.56
N PRO A 104 -17.44 -1.10 5.18
CA PRO A 104 -16.48 -0.53 6.13
C PRO A 104 -16.26 -1.41 7.37
N ASP A 105 -17.34 -1.98 7.91
CA ASP A 105 -17.32 -2.78 9.14
C ASP A 105 -16.64 -4.14 8.94
N ASN A 106 -16.79 -4.72 7.75
CA ASN A 106 -16.18 -6.01 7.40
C ASN A 106 -14.67 -5.92 7.09
N GLY A 107 -14.11 -4.72 6.87
CA GLY A 107 -12.70 -4.55 6.48
C GLY A 107 -11.71 -5.19 7.45
N THR A 108 -11.99 -5.14 8.76
CA THR A 108 -11.15 -5.75 9.80
C THR A 108 -11.02 -7.28 9.64
N LEU A 109 -12.09 -7.97 9.24
CA LEU A 109 -12.08 -9.41 9.03
C LEU A 109 -11.18 -9.79 7.84
N PHE A 110 -11.31 -9.07 6.72
CA PHE A 110 -10.46 -9.27 5.55
C PHE A 110 -8.98 -9.01 5.88
N ILE A 111 -8.66 -7.95 6.64
CA ILE A 111 -7.28 -7.67 7.08
C ILE A 111 -6.72 -8.83 7.91
N LEU A 112 -7.47 -9.34 8.90
CA LEU A 112 -7.02 -10.46 9.73
C LEU A 112 -6.83 -11.76 8.94
N LEU A 113 -7.73 -12.07 7.99
CA LEU A 113 -7.60 -13.23 7.11
C LEU A 113 -6.38 -13.09 6.18
N SER A 114 -6.15 -11.90 5.60
CA SER A 114 -4.96 -11.63 4.77
C SER A 114 -3.66 -11.75 5.56
N MET A 115 -3.63 -11.31 6.84
CA MET A 115 -2.47 -11.50 7.72
C MET A 115 -2.18 -13.00 7.94
N PHE A 116 -3.21 -13.82 8.13
CA PHE A 116 -3.05 -15.25 8.35
C PHE A 116 -2.56 -15.99 7.09
N ILE A 117 -3.07 -15.63 5.92
CA ILE A 117 -2.60 -16.15 4.62
C ILE A 117 -1.13 -15.74 4.36
N ALA A 118 -0.78 -14.48 4.60
CA ALA A 118 0.59 -13.99 4.44
C ALA A 118 1.58 -14.72 5.37
N PHE A 119 1.18 -15.02 6.61
CA PHE A 119 1.98 -15.79 7.55
C PHE A 119 2.25 -17.22 7.06
N GLY A 120 1.22 -17.92 6.56
CA GLY A 120 1.37 -19.25 5.97
C GLY A 120 2.27 -19.28 4.74
N TYR A 121 2.13 -18.28 3.84
CA TYR A 121 3.00 -18.12 2.67
C TYR A 121 4.47 -17.92 3.06
N VAL A 122 4.76 -17.02 4.01
CA VAL A 122 6.13 -16.74 4.45
C VAL A 122 6.78 -17.98 5.09
N LEU A 123 6.03 -18.79 5.85
CA LEU A 123 6.54 -20.04 6.39
C LEU A 123 6.90 -21.04 5.29
N ALA A 124 5.99 -21.27 4.33
CA ALA A 124 6.22 -22.23 3.24
C ALA A 124 7.41 -21.82 2.37
N ALA A 125 7.49 -20.53 1.99
CA ALA A 125 8.60 -19.98 1.22
C ALA A 125 9.95 -20.12 1.96
N SER A 126 9.99 -19.78 3.25
CA SER A 126 11.22 -19.85 4.05
C SER A 126 11.74 -21.28 4.21
N ALA A 127 10.83 -22.26 4.35
CA ALA A 127 11.20 -23.68 4.40
C ALA A 127 11.75 -24.18 3.06
N SER A 128 11.11 -23.83 1.93
CA SER A 128 11.61 -24.22 0.60
C SER A 128 12.95 -23.57 0.27
N ASP A 129 13.13 -22.29 0.63
CA ASP A 129 14.37 -21.57 0.39
C ASP A 129 15.53 -22.12 1.25
N ALA A 130 15.25 -22.61 2.47
CA ALA A 130 16.26 -23.26 3.31
C ALA A 130 16.79 -24.56 2.70
N MET A 131 15.90 -25.44 2.22
CA MET A 131 16.30 -26.67 1.50
C MET A 131 17.08 -26.34 0.22
N LEU A 132 16.68 -25.29 -0.49
CA LEU A 132 17.37 -24.87 -1.72
C LEU A 132 18.85 -24.59 -1.49
N VAL A 133 19.20 -23.88 -0.40
CA VAL A 133 20.61 -23.56 -0.11
C VAL A 133 21.42 -24.83 0.10
N GLU A 134 20.89 -25.83 0.81
CA GLU A 134 21.59 -27.10 1.04
C GLU A 134 21.90 -27.83 -0.28
N TYR A 135 20.94 -27.88 -1.21
CA TYR A 135 21.16 -28.46 -2.53
C TYR A 135 22.13 -27.64 -3.38
N ALA A 136 22.02 -26.30 -3.36
CA ALA A 136 22.92 -25.42 -4.12
C ALA A 136 24.38 -25.50 -3.62
N GLN A 137 24.62 -25.68 -2.32
CA GLN A 137 25.97 -25.84 -1.78
C GLN A 137 26.65 -27.15 -2.22
N ARG A 138 25.88 -28.16 -2.65
CA ARG A 138 26.40 -29.41 -3.24
C ARG A 138 26.81 -29.26 -4.72
N GLU A 139 26.43 -28.18 -5.40
CA GLU A 139 26.85 -27.93 -6.79
C GLU A 139 28.35 -27.59 -6.89
N PRO A 140 29.07 -28.09 -7.91
CA PRO A 140 30.42 -27.64 -8.28
C PRO A 140 30.48 -26.12 -8.48
N VAL A 141 31.58 -25.49 -8.04
CA VAL A 141 31.70 -24.02 -7.97
C VAL A 141 31.44 -23.31 -9.32
N ALA A 142 31.77 -23.94 -10.43
CA ALA A 142 31.54 -23.39 -11.77
C ALA A 142 30.06 -23.32 -12.20
N ILE A 143 29.19 -24.17 -11.63
CA ILE A 143 27.75 -24.23 -11.96
C ILE A 143 26.83 -23.81 -10.80
N ARG A 144 27.41 -23.56 -9.61
CA ARG A 144 26.69 -23.22 -8.38
C ARG A 144 25.80 -21.99 -8.55
N GLY A 145 24.50 -22.20 -8.33
CA GLY A 145 23.41 -21.25 -8.59
C GLY A 145 22.43 -21.73 -9.66
N ARG A 146 22.71 -22.83 -10.39
CA ARG A 146 21.79 -23.38 -11.39
C ARG A 146 20.53 -23.97 -10.75
N ILE A 147 20.67 -24.81 -9.72
CA ILE A 147 19.53 -25.35 -8.98
C ILE A 147 18.66 -24.22 -8.40
N GLN A 148 19.28 -23.15 -7.88
CA GLN A 148 18.54 -21.96 -7.41
C GLN A 148 17.75 -21.29 -8.51
N THR A 149 18.39 -21.00 -9.63
CA THR A 149 17.73 -20.33 -10.76
C THR A 149 16.57 -21.17 -11.27
N ALA A 150 16.73 -22.50 -11.37
CA ALA A 150 15.68 -23.41 -11.79
C ALA A 150 14.48 -23.40 -10.82
N ILE A 151 14.72 -23.47 -9.51
CA ILE A 151 13.66 -23.46 -8.49
C ILE A 151 12.91 -22.12 -8.46
N TYR A 152 13.60 -20.98 -8.55
CA TYR A 152 12.90 -19.68 -8.69
C TYR A 152 12.14 -19.56 -10.02
N THR A 153 12.70 -20.07 -11.12
CA THR A 153 11.98 -20.10 -12.42
C THR A 153 10.67 -20.90 -12.29
N VAL A 154 10.69 -22.08 -11.64
CA VAL A 154 9.48 -22.86 -11.37
C VAL A 154 8.53 -22.10 -10.43
N ARG A 155 9.03 -21.45 -9.38
CA ARG A 155 8.24 -20.63 -8.46
C ARG A 155 7.49 -19.51 -9.17
N GLU A 156 8.14 -18.74 -10.05
CA GLU A 156 7.49 -17.64 -10.78
C GLU A 156 6.48 -18.16 -11.83
N ILE A 157 6.77 -19.28 -12.50
CA ILE A 157 5.82 -19.92 -13.42
C ILE A 157 4.58 -20.44 -12.66
N THR A 158 4.77 -21.09 -11.51
CA THR A 158 3.65 -21.54 -10.66
C THR A 158 2.90 -20.36 -10.01
N GLY A 159 3.62 -19.29 -9.65
CA GLY A 159 3.02 -18.03 -9.19
C GLY A 159 2.14 -17.38 -10.26
N SER A 160 2.56 -17.42 -11.52
CA SER A 160 1.76 -16.96 -12.67
C SER A 160 0.42 -17.71 -12.78
N LEU A 161 0.39 -19.01 -12.44
CA LEU A 161 -0.86 -19.79 -12.36
C LEU A 161 -1.73 -19.39 -11.17
N ALA A 162 -1.15 -18.90 -10.07
CA ALA A 162 -1.92 -18.36 -8.95
C ALA A 162 -2.61 -17.02 -9.29
N TYR A 163 -2.02 -16.19 -10.15
CA TYR A 163 -2.69 -15.00 -10.68
C TYR A 163 -3.92 -15.34 -11.55
N LEU A 164 -3.94 -16.50 -12.22
CA LEU A 164 -5.16 -17.00 -12.88
C LEU A 164 -6.28 -17.30 -11.85
N VAL A 165 -5.93 -17.73 -10.62
CA VAL A 165 -6.91 -17.91 -9.54
C VAL A 165 -7.49 -16.56 -9.10
N SER A 166 -6.74 -15.46 -9.13
CA SER A 166 -7.33 -14.12 -8.96
C SER A 166 -8.20 -13.72 -10.16
N ALA A 167 -7.74 -13.94 -11.39
CA ALA A 167 -8.47 -13.56 -12.61
C ALA A 167 -9.81 -14.30 -12.81
N PHE A 168 -9.88 -15.58 -12.41
CA PHE A 168 -11.10 -16.40 -12.51
C PHE A 168 -11.84 -16.56 -11.17
N GLY A 169 -11.17 -16.37 -10.03
CA GLY A 169 -11.74 -16.55 -8.69
C GLY A 169 -12.27 -15.26 -8.04
N LEU A 170 -11.80 -14.08 -8.46
CA LEU A 170 -12.47 -12.79 -8.18
C LEU A 170 -13.63 -12.56 -9.17
N ASN A 171 -14.33 -13.65 -9.48
CA ASN A 171 -15.52 -13.73 -10.31
C ASN A 171 -16.54 -14.53 -9.47
N GLY A 172 -16.98 -13.94 -8.35
CA GLY A 172 -18.06 -14.38 -7.42
C GLY A 172 -19.20 -13.35 -7.44
N PRO A 173 -20.43 -13.52 -6.92
CA PRO A 173 -21.55 -12.65 -7.32
C PRO A 173 -21.35 -11.17 -6.95
N ASN A 174 -20.63 -10.94 -5.85
CA ASN A 174 -20.21 -9.62 -5.36
C ASN A 174 -19.04 -9.00 -6.17
N TYR A 175 -18.58 -9.70 -7.22
CA TYR A 175 -17.57 -9.35 -8.22
C TYR A 175 -17.96 -9.79 -9.67
N GLY A 176 -19.15 -10.39 -9.89
CA GLY A 176 -19.64 -10.89 -11.20
C GLY A 176 -19.87 -12.42 -11.45
N GLY A 177 -19.48 -13.37 -10.59
CA GLY A 177 -19.53 -14.85 -10.86
C GLY A 177 -20.00 -15.77 -9.68
N PRO A 178 -19.49 -17.01 -9.37
CA PRO A 178 -20.24 -17.98 -8.53
C PRO A 178 -19.61 -18.88 -7.38
N PHE A 179 -18.42 -18.70 -6.77
CA PHE A 179 -17.76 -19.77 -5.90
C PHE A 179 -17.50 -19.50 -4.37
N SER A 180 -17.26 -20.56 -3.53
CA SER A 180 -17.19 -20.48 -2.02
C SER A 180 -16.52 -21.65 -1.19
N PHE A 181 -15.41 -21.46 -0.38
CA PHE A 181 -15.04 -22.13 0.95
C PHE A 181 -13.55 -21.89 1.46
N ALA A 182 -13.19 -22.18 2.75
CA ALA A 182 -11.79 -22.27 3.33
C ALA A 182 -11.65 -22.91 4.78
N LEU A 183 -10.42 -23.23 5.29
CA LEU A 183 -10.12 -23.86 6.63
C LEU A 183 -8.69 -23.53 7.22
N SER A 184 -8.33 -23.90 8.48
CA SER A 184 -7.17 -23.34 9.28
C SER A 184 -6.23 -24.35 10.02
N PRO A 185 -4.91 -24.06 10.27
CA PRO A 185 -3.94 -24.93 10.97
C PRO A 185 -3.09 -24.30 12.12
N ASN A 186 -3.01 -24.95 13.30
CA ASN A 186 -2.09 -24.56 14.40
C ASN A 186 -1.42 -25.77 15.08
N ALA A 187 -0.22 -26.16 14.63
CA ALA A 187 0.63 -27.17 15.27
C ALA A 187 2.15 -27.08 14.94
N PRO A 188 2.60 -26.73 13.71
CA PRO A 188 4.03 -26.77 13.36
C PRO A 188 4.91 -25.73 14.10
N TYR A 189 4.30 -24.66 14.63
CA TYR A 189 5.01 -23.46 15.08
C TYR A 189 5.80 -23.62 16.38
N GLY A 190 5.43 -24.56 17.27
CA GLY A 190 6.04 -24.68 18.59
C GLY A 190 7.47 -25.24 18.62
N ILE A 191 7.84 -26.04 17.61
CA ILE A 191 9.06 -26.88 17.67
C ILE A 191 10.30 -26.18 17.07
N ALA A 192 10.10 -25.17 16.20
CA ALA A 192 11.19 -24.58 15.41
C ALA A 192 12.01 -23.48 16.12
N LEU A 193 11.48 -22.81 17.16
CA LEU A 193 12.00 -21.51 17.60
C LEU A 193 13.27 -21.58 18.47
N GLY A 194 13.40 -22.57 19.35
CA GLY A 194 14.43 -22.54 20.42
C GLY A 194 15.88 -22.72 19.94
N ARG A 195 16.16 -23.63 19.00
CA ARG A 195 17.53 -23.93 18.55
C ARG A 195 18.08 -22.92 17.54
N VAL A 196 17.21 -22.29 16.75
CA VAL A 196 17.61 -21.34 15.69
C VAL A 196 18.22 -20.07 16.28
N PHE A 197 17.68 -19.57 17.40
CA PHE A 197 18.05 -18.28 17.98
C PHE A 197 19.54 -18.17 18.38
N TRP A 198 20.13 -19.24 18.93
CA TRP A 198 21.53 -19.25 19.36
C TRP A 198 22.51 -19.28 18.17
N TRP A 199 22.24 -20.11 17.16
CA TRP A 199 23.05 -20.20 15.93
C TRP A 199 22.97 -18.93 15.07
N PHE A 200 21.79 -18.31 15.04
CA PHE A 200 21.54 -17.02 14.40
C PHE A 200 22.39 -15.90 15.02
N TRP A 201 22.49 -15.85 16.36
CA TRP A 201 23.30 -14.86 17.07
C TRP A 201 24.80 -14.95 16.79
N GLU A 202 25.39 -16.15 16.70
CA GLU A 202 26.81 -16.28 16.33
C GLU A 202 27.10 -15.89 14.88
N SER A 203 26.14 -16.12 13.99
CA SER A 203 26.28 -15.84 12.56
C SER A 203 26.22 -14.33 12.28
N LEU A 204 25.32 -13.60 12.96
CA LEU A 204 25.16 -12.14 12.85
C LEU A 204 26.45 -11.34 13.12
N LYS A 205 27.39 -11.90 13.89
CA LYS A 205 28.68 -11.25 14.20
C LYS A 205 29.66 -11.28 13.02
N SER A 206 29.44 -12.13 12.02
CA SER A 206 30.31 -12.27 10.84
C SER A 206 30.26 -11.02 9.96
N ARG A 207 31.43 -10.51 9.55
CA ARG A 207 31.50 -9.27 8.76
C ARG A 207 30.73 -9.35 7.45
N VAL A 208 30.79 -10.49 6.76
CA VAL A 208 30.08 -10.66 5.48
C VAL A 208 28.58 -10.60 5.66
N LEU A 209 28.07 -11.25 6.71
CA LEU A 209 26.64 -11.35 6.94
C LEU A 209 26.05 -9.98 7.31
N TRP A 210 26.66 -9.24 8.25
CA TRP A 210 26.13 -7.93 8.58
C TRP A 210 26.29 -6.91 7.45
N GLN A 211 27.39 -6.93 6.69
CA GLN A 211 27.59 -6.02 5.56
C GLN A 211 26.56 -6.24 4.46
N VAL A 212 26.25 -7.49 4.13
CA VAL A 212 25.25 -7.81 3.10
C VAL A 212 23.83 -7.57 3.59
N CYS A 213 23.49 -7.92 4.83
CA CYS A 213 22.17 -7.58 5.39
C CYS A 213 21.96 -6.08 5.45
N LEU A 214 22.96 -5.29 5.85
CA LEU A 214 22.88 -3.83 5.90
C LEU A 214 22.78 -3.22 4.50
N PHE A 215 23.58 -3.69 3.53
CA PHE A 215 23.45 -3.32 2.12
C PHE A 215 22.03 -3.56 1.61
N ARG A 216 21.54 -4.79 1.78
CA ARG A 216 20.25 -5.24 1.27
C ARG A 216 19.10 -4.48 1.92
N PHE A 217 19.19 -4.18 3.22
CA PHE A 217 18.23 -3.30 3.89
C PHE A 217 18.22 -1.90 3.28
N LEU A 218 19.36 -1.19 3.33
CA LEU A 218 19.44 0.21 2.91
C LEU A 218 19.16 0.39 1.41
N SER A 219 19.72 -0.48 0.56
CA SER A 219 19.48 -0.47 -0.88
C SER A 219 18.02 -0.74 -1.22
N ASN A 220 17.35 -1.68 -0.55
CA ASN A 220 15.94 -1.97 -0.82
C ASN A 220 15.00 -0.93 -0.18
N VAL A 221 15.34 -0.32 0.97
CA VAL A 221 14.57 0.81 1.53
C VAL A 221 14.59 1.97 0.55
N PHE A 222 15.78 2.37 0.06
CA PHE A 222 15.92 3.47 -0.89
C PHE A 222 15.29 3.14 -2.25
N ASN A 223 15.43 1.91 -2.74
CA ASN A 223 14.82 1.51 -4.02
C ASN A 223 13.29 1.31 -3.93
N GLY A 224 12.77 0.95 -2.76
CA GLY A 224 11.34 0.78 -2.48
C GLY A 224 10.58 2.09 -2.18
N VAL A 225 11.23 3.25 -2.24
CA VAL A 225 10.57 4.57 -2.17
C VAL A 225 9.81 4.81 -3.48
N GLY A 226 8.58 4.28 -3.57
CA GLY A 226 7.64 4.53 -4.65
C GLY A 226 6.86 5.84 -4.48
N THR A 227 5.64 5.88 -5.00
CA THR A 227 4.71 7.01 -4.82
C THR A 227 3.27 6.50 -4.72
N THR A 228 2.45 7.17 -3.90
CA THR A 228 0.99 6.94 -3.82
C THR A 228 0.24 7.37 -5.08
N ALA A 229 0.87 8.15 -5.96
CA ALA A 229 0.23 8.66 -7.18
C ALA A 229 0.04 7.59 -8.27
N THR A 230 0.80 6.49 -8.25
CA THR A 230 0.79 5.47 -9.33
C THR A 230 -0.60 4.91 -9.61
N LEU A 231 -1.31 4.43 -8.58
CA LEU A 231 -2.66 3.87 -8.73
C LEU A 231 -3.69 4.91 -9.24
N PRO A 232 -3.79 6.12 -8.65
CA PRO A 232 -4.60 7.21 -9.23
C PRO A 232 -4.32 7.49 -10.72
N ILE A 233 -3.05 7.52 -11.14
CA ILE A 233 -2.66 7.78 -12.54
C ILE A 233 -3.09 6.61 -13.42
N GLN A 234 -2.81 5.39 -12.99
CA GLN A 234 -3.17 4.15 -13.68
C GLN A 234 -4.67 4.10 -13.97
N THR A 235 -5.50 4.36 -12.96
CA THR A 235 -6.97 4.32 -13.08
C THR A 235 -7.54 5.53 -13.84
N TYR A 236 -7.14 6.77 -13.50
CA TYR A 236 -7.84 7.97 -13.97
C TYR A 236 -7.18 8.71 -15.13
N TRP A 237 -5.87 8.54 -15.36
CA TRP A 237 -5.18 9.17 -16.49
C TRP A 237 -4.84 8.16 -17.59
N ALA A 238 -4.28 7.00 -17.25
CA ALA A 238 -3.97 5.95 -18.23
C ALA A 238 -5.18 5.08 -18.59
N GLY A 239 -6.24 5.09 -17.77
CA GLY A 239 -7.49 4.38 -18.02
C GLY A 239 -7.35 2.85 -18.05
N VAL A 240 -6.42 2.30 -17.26
CA VAL A 240 -6.10 0.86 -17.26
C VAL A 240 -7.24 0.08 -16.62
N GLU A 241 -7.75 -0.90 -17.37
CA GLU A 241 -8.79 -1.83 -16.93
C GLU A 241 -8.19 -2.97 -16.08
N PRO A 242 -8.92 -3.49 -15.06
CA PRO A 242 -8.43 -4.57 -14.20
C PRO A 242 -8.00 -5.85 -14.95
N LEU A 243 -8.62 -6.14 -16.10
CA LEU A 243 -8.21 -7.26 -16.95
C LEU A 243 -6.83 -7.01 -17.58
N ASN A 244 -6.60 -5.81 -18.12
CA ASN A 244 -5.32 -5.44 -18.74
C ASN A 244 -4.21 -5.31 -17.68
N ASP A 245 -4.56 -4.89 -16.47
CA ASP A 245 -3.68 -4.91 -15.29
C ASP A 245 -3.25 -6.34 -14.93
N ALA A 246 -4.21 -7.25 -14.69
CA ALA A 246 -3.94 -8.65 -14.37
C ALA A 246 -3.17 -9.40 -15.48
N LEU A 247 -3.45 -9.12 -16.76
CA LEU A 247 -2.67 -9.65 -17.88
C LEU A 247 -1.25 -9.10 -17.92
N SER A 248 -1.06 -7.83 -17.54
CA SER A 248 0.27 -7.21 -17.44
C SER A 248 1.08 -7.82 -16.30
N ASP A 249 0.45 -8.12 -15.15
CA ASP A 249 1.09 -8.86 -14.05
C ASP A 249 1.54 -10.27 -14.50
N ILE A 250 0.70 -11.01 -15.24
CA ILE A 250 1.07 -12.33 -15.78
C ILE A 250 2.29 -12.22 -16.72
N ILE A 251 2.29 -11.25 -17.64
CA ILE A 251 3.43 -11.00 -18.53
C ILE A 251 4.67 -10.58 -17.72
N GLY A 252 4.50 -9.78 -16.66
CA GLY A 252 5.56 -9.36 -15.76
C GLY A 252 6.25 -10.54 -15.05
N ASN A 253 5.48 -11.49 -14.53
CA ASN A 253 6.02 -12.71 -13.91
C ASN A 253 6.76 -13.61 -14.92
N LEU A 254 6.26 -13.70 -16.17
CA LEU A 254 6.95 -14.42 -17.24
C LEU A 254 8.26 -13.72 -17.68
N LEU A 255 8.29 -12.38 -17.70
CA LEU A 255 9.50 -11.60 -17.92
C LEU A 255 10.51 -11.79 -16.78
N LEU A 256 10.06 -11.78 -15.53
CA LEU A 256 10.89 -12.08 -14.36
C LEU A 256 11.53 -13.46 -14.47
N ALA A 257 10.75 -14.50 -14.75
CA ALA A 257 11.24 -15.86 -15.02
C ALA A 257 12.28 -15.89 -16.17
N THR A 258 12.02 -15.15 -17.25
CA THR A 258 12.94 -15.04 -18.39
C THR A 258 14.26 -14.37 -18.00
N VAL A 259 14.23 -13.29 -17.21
CA VAL A 259 15.41 -12.61 -16.66
C VAL A 259 16.22 -13.55 -15.78
N LEU A 260 15.57 -14.33 -14.91
CA LEU A 260 16.25 -15.35 -14.11
C LEU A 260 16.97 -16.39 -15.00
N VAL A 261 16.32 -16.91 -16.04
CA VAL A 261 16.94 -17.85 -17.00
C VAL A 261 18.13 -17.22 -17.73
N ILE A 262 18.02 -15.97 -18.18
CA ILE A 262 19.11 -15.22 -18.83
C ILE A 262 20.32 -15.12 -17.88
N VAL A 263 20.10 -14.73 -16.62
CA VAL A 263 21.16 -14.58 -15.62
C VAL A 263 21.78 -15.93 -15.24
N GLY A 264 20.98 -16.99 -15.14
CA GLY A 264 21.46 -18.35 -14.86
C GLY A 264 22.25 -19.00 -16.00
N LYS A 265 22.02 -18.58 -17.26
CA LYS A 265 22.78 -19.05 -18.42
C LYS A 265 24.03 -18.21 -18.72
N TRP A 266 23.92 -16.88 -18.65
CA TRP A 266 24.96 -15.96 -19.14
C TRP A 266 25.45 -14.96 -18.08
N GLY A 267 24.66 -14.69 -17.04
CA GLY A 267 24.97 -13.71 -15.99
C GLY A 267 25.84 -14.21 -14.84
N LEU A 268 26.19 -15.50 -14.80
CA LEU A 268 26.97 -16.11 -13.70
C LEU A 268 28.33 -15.46 -13.44
N HIS A 269 28.90 -14.77 -14.43
CA HIS A 269 30.21 -14.10 -14.37
C HIS A 269 30.12 -12.57 -14.39
N TRP A 270 28.92 -11.97 -14.46
CA TRP A 270 28.75 -10.52 -14.50
C TRP A 270 29.08 -9.87 -13.15
N ASN A 271 29.70 -8.69 -13.18
CA ASN A 271 29.96 -7.89 -11.99
C ASN A 271 28.64 -7.32 -11.45
N TRP A 272 28.22 -7.81 -10.29
CA TRP A 272 26.92 -7.53 -9.71
C TRP A 272 26.65 -6.05 -9.45
N ARG A 273 27.68 -5.27 -9.11
CA ARG A 273 27.54 -3.82 -8.87
C ARG A 273 27.12 -3.10 -10.15
N TRP A 274 27.82 -3.37 -11.25
CA TRP A 274 27.54 -2.76 -12.55
C TRP A 274 26.20 -3.23 -13.12
N THR A 275 25.86 -4.50 -12.98
CA THR A 275 24.56 -5.04 -13.40
C THR A 275 23.39 -4.38 -12.66
N ILE A 276 23.48 -4.21 -11.34
CA ILE A 276 22.43 -3.52 -10.57
C ILE A 276 22.39 -2.03 -10.91
N ALA A 277 23.54 -1.36 -11.07
CA ALA A 277 23.60 0.05 -11.43
C ALA A 277 22.96 0.31 -12.81
N ALA A 278 23.37 -0.44 -13.84
CA ALA A 278 22.84 -0.32 -15.20
C ALA A 278 21.34 -0.61 -15.24
N GLY A 279 20.86 -1.67 -14.58
CA GLY A 279 19.43 -1.98 -14.50
C GLY A 279 18.62 -0.89 -13.79
N THR A 280 19.15 -0.33 -12.70
CA THR A 280 18.47 0.74 -11.96
C THR A 280 18.37 2.03 -12.76
N LEU A 281 19.48 2.47 -13.39
CA LEU A 281 19.52 3.70 -14.19
C LEU A 281 18.69 3.56 -15.46
N GLY A 282 18.82 2.45 -16.18
CA GLY A 282 18.03 2.16 -17.37
C GLY A 282 16.53 2.15 -17.05
N MET A 283 16.13 1.58 -15.91
CA MET A 283 14.73 1.61 -15.49
C MET A 283 14.25 3.02 -15.18
N VAL A 284 14.99 3.83 -14.41
CA VAL A 284 14.58 5.21 -14.09
C VAL A 284 14.40 6.06 -15.37
N VAL A 285 15.19 5.81 -16.42
CA VAL A 285 15.02 6.45 -17.73
C VAL A 285 13.75 5.99 -18.44
N VAL A 286 13.47 4.68 -18.48
CA VAL A 286 12.26 4.12 -19.13
C VAL A 286 10.97 4.51 -18.38
N ASP A 287 10.98 4.35 -17.07
CA ASP A 287 9.92 4.74 -16.11
C ASP A 287 9.60 6.23 -16.29
N GLY A 288 10.60 7.10 -16.12
CA GLY A 288 10.44 8.54 -16.24
C GLY A 288 9.94 8.98 -17.61
N PHE A 289 10.45 8.39 -18.69
CA PHE A 289 9.98 8.71 -20.05
C PHE A 289 8.48 8.47 -20.21
N VAL A 290 7.99 7.27 -19.86
CA VAL A 290 6.56 6.94 -20.00
C VAL A 290 5.69 7.71 -19.01
N VAL A 291 6.10 7.77 -17.74
CA VAL A 291 5.32 8.39 -16.67
C VAL A 291 5.21 9.89 -16.88
N PHE A 292 6.29 10.60 -17.22
CA PHE A 292 6.19 12.05 -17.47
C PHE A 292 5.36 12.37 -18.73
N LEU A 293 5.41 11.56 -19.80
CA LEU A 293 4.50 11.71 -20.94
C LEU A 293 3.03 11.49 -20.57
N THR A 294 2.76 10.62 -19.58
CA THR A 294 1.42 10.36 -19.02
C THR A 294 0.94 11.52 -18.15
N ILE A 295 1.80 12.01 -17.24
CA ILE A 295 1.51 13.16 -16.36
C ILE A 295 1.17 14.40 -17.17
N TRP A 296 2.01 14.74 -18.16
CA TRP A 296 1.86 15.94 -18.98
C TRP A 296 0.84 15.83 -20.11
N ASN A 297 0.09 14.71 -20.19
CA ASN A 297 -0.96 14.46 -21.19
C ASN A 297 -0.45 14.50 -22.64
N VAL A 298 0.74 13.95 -22.87
CA VAL A 298 1.30 13.75 -24.22
C VAL A 298 0.91 12.38 -24.76
N VAL A 299 1.03 11.32 -23.94
CA VAL A 299 0.57 9.96 -24.25
C VAL A 299 -0.08 9.37 -23.01
N ARG A 300 -1.39 9.12 -23.07
CA ARG A 300 -2.16 8.45 -22.03
C ARG A 300 -2.84 7.21 -22.63
N ASN A 301 -2.17 6.06 -22.55
CA ASN A 301 -2.63 4.79 -23.08
C ASN A 301 -2.32 3.64 -22.11
N GLN A 302 -3.26 2.71 -21.98
CA GLN A 302 -3.21 1.58 -21.05
C GLN A 302 -1.92 0.75 -21.19
N TRP A 303 -1.61 0.31 -22.41
CA TRP A 303 -0.46 -0.55 -22.73
C TRP A 303 0.86 0.21 -22.68
N PHE A 304 0.84 1.50 -23.03
CA PHE A 304 2.00 2.38 -22.88
C PHE A 304 2.38 2.50 -21.40
N PHE A 305 1.42 2.76 -20.52
CA PHE A 305 1.66 2.87 -19.08
C PHE A 305 2.03 1.53 -18.43
N ASN A 306 1.28 0.46 -18.70
CA ASN A 306 1.56 -0.87 -18.13
C ASN A 306 2.92 -1.44 -18.58
N GLY A 307 3.43 -1.04 -19.74
CA GLY A 307 4.79 -1.37 -20.20
C GLY A 307 5.90 -0.97 -19.22
N VAL A 308 5.66 0.02 -18.36
CA VAL A 308 6.58 0.40 -17.25
C VAL A 308 6.66 -0.71 -16.20
N GLY A 309 5.51 -1.24 -15.75
CA GLY A 309 5.49 -2.33 -14.78
C GLY A 309 6.21 -3.58 -15.28
N LEU A 310 6.12 -3.85 -16.59
CA LEU A 310 6.89 -4.90 -17.26
C LEU A 310 8.40 -4.62 -17.26
N ALA A 311 8.81 -3.37 -17.50
CA ALA A 311 10.21 -2.97 -17.46
C ALA A 311 10.82 -3.05 -16.05
N GLU A 312 10.04 -2.76 -14.98
CA GLU A 312 10.52 -2.85 -13.59
C GLU A 312 10.92 -4.28 -13.16
N GLN A 313 10.40 -5.31 -13.82
CA GLN A 313 10.74 -6.71 -13.54
C GLN A 313 12.21 -7.06 -13.84
N PHE A 314 12.83 -6.36 -14.79
CA PHE A 314 14.25 -6.57 -15.13
C PHE A 314 15.20 -6.19 -13.98
N PRO A 315 15.24 -4.95 -13.48
CA PRO A 315 16.09 -4.61 -12.34
C PRO A 315 15.65 -5.28 -11.04
N TYR A 316 14.36 -5.57 -10.86
CA TYR A 316 13.86 -6.34 -9.71
C TYR A 316 14.47 -7.75 -9.69
N GLY A 317 14.32 -8.50 -10.79
CA GLY A 317 14.89 -9.85 -10.94
C GLY A 317 16.40 -9.89 -10.77
N LEU A 318 17.12 -8.88 -11.30
CA LEU A 318 18.57 -8.75 -11.12
C LEU A 318 18.97 -8.54 -9.65
N ARG A 319 18.30 -7.65 -8.92
CA ARG A 319 18.57 -7.44 -7.47
C ARG A 319 18.20 -8.66 -6.63
N PHE A 320 17.12 -9.35 -7.00
CA PHE A 320 16.67 -10.57 -6.34
C PHE A 320 17.72 -11.68 -6.48
N ILE A 321 18.06 -12.09 -7.71
CA ILE A 321 18.93 -13.24 -7.96
C ILE A 321 20.36 -13.04 -7.47
N VAL A 322 20.93 -11.83 -7.63
CA VAL A 322 22.25 -11.48 -7.08
C VAL A 322 22.28 -11.70 -5.57
N SER A 323 21.26 -11.24 -4.87
CA SER A 323 21.22 -11.42 -3.41
C SER A 323 21.05 -12.87 -3.00
N THR A 324 20.34 -13.67 -3.77
CA THR A 324 20.18 -15.10 -3.50
C THR A 324 21.51 -15.84 -3.69
N TYR A 325 22.29 -15.51 -4.72
CA TYR A 325 23.66 -16.02 -4.89
C TYR A 325 24.57 -15.62 -3.73
N VAL A 326 24.48 -14.38 -3.26
CA VAL A 326 25.24 -13.91 -2.09
C VAL A 326 24.86 -14.69 -0.83
N ALA A 327 23.57 -14.96 -0.60
CA ALA A 327 23.09 -15.70 0.56
C ALA A 327 23.69 -17.11 0.67
N VAL A 328 23.79 -17.84 -0.45
CA VAL A 328 24.38 -19.20 -0.49
C VAL A 328 25.86 -19.21 -0.17
N GLU A 329 26.61 -18.24 -0.68
CA GLU A 329 28.06 -18.18 -0.45
C GLU A 329 28.39 -17.68 0.97
N ILE A 330 27.46 -16.97 1.63
CA ILE A 330 27.59 -16.58 3.05
C ILE A 330 27.15 -17.68 4.00
N ALA A 331 26.12 -18.45 3.67
CA ALA A 331 25.61 -19.55 4.50
C ALA A 331 26.72 -20.52 4.96
N ASP A 332 26.83 -20.71 6.27
CA ASP A 332 27.68 -21.74 6.87
C ASP A 332 26.92 -23.06 6.98
N LYS A 333 27.64 -24.17 6.78
CA LYS A 333 27.05 -25.51 6.71
C LYS A 333 26.31 -25.84 8.01
N GLY A 334 25.03 -26.19 7.90
CA GLY A 334 24.13 -26.42 9.04
C GLY A 334 23.44 -25.17 9.61
N ASN A 335 23.71 -23.96 9.09
CA ASN A 335 22.95 -22.73 9.41
C ASN A 335 22.44 -22.01 8.14
N GLU A 336 22.24 -22.78 7.08
CA GLU A 336 21.84 -22.30 5.75
C GLU A 336 20.47 -21.62 5.77
N GLY A 337 19.47 -22.29 6.37
CA GLY A 337 18.11 -21.77 6.49
C GLY A 337 17.99 -20.48 7.30
N ALA A 338 18.70 -20.34 8.43
CA ALA A 338 18.63 -19.10 9.21
C ALA A 338 19.42 -17.95 8.56
N THR A 339 20.52 -18.25 7.88
CA THR A 339 21.28 -17.25 7.10
C THR A 339 20.44 -16.72 5.95
N TYR A 340 19.80 -17.60 5.18
CA TYR A 340 18.90 -17.23 4.10
C TYR A 340 17.65 -16.49 4.63
N GLY A 341 17.01 -17.04 5.66
CA GLY A 341 15.82 -16.47 6.29
C GLY A 341 16.07 -15.05 6.80
N LEU A 342 17.24 -14.77 7.39
CA LEU A 342 17.66 -13.41 7.77
C LEU A 342 17.71 -12.47 6.56
N ILE A 343 18.46 -12.87 5.52
CA ILE A 343 18.68 -12.07 4.30
C ILE A 343 17.36 -11.81 3.56
N SER A 344 16.42 -12.77 3.57
CA SER A 344 15.08 -12.63 3.04
C SER A 344 14.22 -11.68 3.90
N THR A 345 14.12 -11.92 5.21
CA THR A 345 13.30 -11.14 6.14
C THR A 345 13.70 -9.66 6.17
N VAL A 346 15.00 -9.36 6.16
CA VAL A 346 15.53 -7.99 6.10
C VAL A 346 15.07 -7.24 4.84
N SER A 347 14.80 -7.94 3.74
CA SER A 347 14.29 -7.33 2.49
C SER A 347 12.77 -7.17 2.49
N ASN A 348 12.07 -8.18 3.02
CA ASN A 348 10.62 -8.12 3.11
C ASN A 348 10.19 -6.99 4.08
N LEU A 349 11.02 -6.67 5.09
CA LEU A 349 10.83 -5.52 5.97
C LEU A 349 11.10 -4.16 5.29
N SER A 350 12.03 -4.09 4.33
CA SER A 350 12.39 -2.80 3.72
C SER A 350 11.25 -2.18 2.89
N GLY A 351 10.38 -2.99 2.27
CA GLY A 351 9.23 -2.50 1.51
C GLY A 351 8.20 -1.74 2.37
N PRO A 352 7.65 -2.35 3.44
CA PRO A 352 6.80 -1.66 4.39
C PRO A 352 7.45 -0.40 4.98
N PHE A 353 8.72 -0.45 5.35
CA PHE A 353 9.43 0.70 5.91
C PHE A 353 9.60 1.85 4.89
N ALA A 354 9.97 1.54 3.65
CA ALA A 354 10.00 2.52 2.56
C ALA A 354 8.60 3.10 2.26
N SER A 355 7.55 2.30 2.44
CA SER A 355 6.17 2.77 2.27
C SER A 355 5.78 3.88 3.23
N ILE A 356 6.28 3.85 4.47
CA ILE A 356 6.01 4.90 5.45
C ILE A 356 6.72 6.19 5.02
N PHE A 357 7.96 6.07 4.51
CA PHE A 357 8.72 7.22 4.03
C PHE A 357 8.03 7.92 2.85
N TYR A 358 7.67 7.19 1.78
CA TYR A 358 6.98 7.83 0.65
C TYR A 358 5.57 8.29 1.00
N LYS A 359 4.80 7.56 1.83
CA LYS A 359 3.48 8.03 2.30
C LYS A 359 3.59 9.33 3.10
N TYR A 360 4.58 9.43 3.97
CA TYR A 360 4.84 10.65 4.76
C TYR A 360 5.20 11.83 3.86
N VAL A 361 6.14 11.66 2.92
CA VAL A 361 6.50 12.72 1.96
C VAL A 361 5.32 13.11 1.07
N ASN A 362 4.60 12.13 0.53
CA ASN A 362 3.44 12.36 -0.34
C ASN A 362 2.26 13.03 0.39
N SER A 363 2.15 12.92 1.72
CA SER A 363 1.10 13.57 2.51
C SER A 363 1.13 15.11 2.49
N TYR A 364 2.19 15.70 1.92
CA TYR A 364 2.33 17.14 1.70
C TYR A 364 1.91 17.61 0.30
N PHE A 365 1.59 16.69 -0.62
CA PHE A 365 1.26 16.97 -2.02
C PHE A 365 -0.17 16.53 -2.39
N LYS A 366 -0.78 17.16 -3.40
CA LYS A 366 -2.12 16.83 -3.93
C LYS A 366 -2.08 15.60 -4.84
N VAL A 367 -1.83 14.43 -4.23
CA VAL A 367 -1.65 13.15 -4.92
C VAL A 367 -2.69 12.09 -4.52
N SER A 368 -3.82 12.51 -3.94
CA SER A 368 -4.93 11.59 -3.66
C SER A 368 -5.73 11.27 -4.93
N GLN A 369 -6.53 10.20 -4.91
CA GLN A 369 -7.40 9.83 -6.02
C GLN A 369 -8.33 10.98 -6.46
N ASN A 370 -8.81 11.80 -5.52
CA ASN A 370 -9.71 12.91 -5.84
C ASN A 370 -8.97 14.12 -6.42
N ASP A 371 -7.72 14.36 -6.00
CA ASP A 371 -6.89 15.42 -6.59
C ASP A 371 -6.56 15.09 -8.06
N VAL A 372 -6.12 13.86 -8.31
CA VAL A 372 -5.73 13.37 -9.65
C VAL A 372 -6.90 13.41 -10.64
N LYS A 373 -8.14 13.18 -10.20
CA LYS A 373 -9.36 13.37 -11.03
C LYS A 373 -9.55 14.81 -11.52
N THR A 374 -9.06 15.82 -10.80
CA THR A 374 -9.21 17.23 -11.23
C THR A 374 -8.31 17.58 -12.42
N ASP A 375 -7.24 16.81 -12.65
CA ASP A 375 -6.24 16.97 -13.73
C ASP A 375 -5.74 18.42 -13.91
N THR A 376 -5.67 19.19 -12.81
CA THR A 376 -5.21 20.58 -12.82
C THR A 376 -3.69 20.68 -12.97
N LEU A 377 -3.21 21.82 -13.46
CA LEU A 377 -1.77 22.09 -13.62
C LEU A 377 -1.00 21.97 -12.29
N GLU A 378 -1.61 22.39 -11.18
CA GLU A 378 -1.04 22.26 -9.84
C GLU A 378 -0.85 20.78 -9.45
N VAL A 379 -1.88 19.94 -9.65
CA VAL A 379 -1.81 18.50 -9.38
C VAL A 379 -0.78 17.79 -10.26
N ARG A 380 -0.64 18.19 -11.53
CA ARG A 380 0.41 17.63 -12.42
C ARG A 380 1.82 17.97 -11.94
N TRP A 381 2.05 19.17 -11.39
CA TRP A 381 3.32 19.52 -10.75
C TRP A 381 3.56 18.74 -9.44
N ASP A 382 2.56 18.65 -8.56
CA ASP A 382 2.65 17.88 -7.32
C ASP A 382 2.97 16.39 -7.58
N VAL A 383 2.29 15.79 -8.57
CA VAL A 383 2.60 14.43 -9.05
C VAL A 383 4.03 14.35 -9.63
N THR A 384 4.46 15.35 -10.41
CA THR A 384 5.83 15.41 -10.96
C THR A 384 6.89 15.44 -9.84
N TYR A 385 6.67 16.21 -8.77
CA TYR A 385 7.60 16.31 -7.64
C TYR A 385 7.73 14.99 -6.87
N VAL A 386 6.64 14.28 -6.57
CA VAL A 386 6.74 12.99 -5.87
C VAL A 386 7.45 11.91 -6.71
N TYR A 387 7.33 11.94 -8.05
CA TYR A 387 8.12 11.07 -8.92
C TYR A 387 9.60 11.45 -8.95
N PHE A 388 9.95 12.75 -9.02
CA PHE A 388 11.35 13.17 -8.90
C PHE A 388 11.98 12.74 -7.56
N ILE A 389 11.24 12.85 -6.46
CA ILE A 389 11.71 12.37 -5.15
C ILE A 389 11.91 10.85 -5.19
N SER A 390 10.92 10.08 -5.66
CA SER A 390 11.03 8.62 -5.81
C SER A 390 12.25 8.21 -6.65
N TYR A 391 12.47 8.84 -7.80
CA TYR A 391 13.64 8.59 -8.66
C TYR A 391 14.96 9.03 -8.02
N GLY A 392 14.96 10.10 -7.24
CA GLY A 392 16.08 10.50 -6.39
C GLY A 392 16.46 9.43 -5.37
N PHE A 393 15.48 8.80 -4.72
CA PHE A 393 15.73 7.69 -3.80
C PHE A 393 16.15 6.39 -4.54
N LYS A 394 15.48 6.04 -5.66
CA LYS A 394 15.87 4.91 -6.52
C LYS A 394 17.33 5.05 -7.00
N THR A 395 17.78 6.25 -7.38
CA THR A 395 19.18 6.49 -7.78
C THR A 395 20.14 6.58 -6.59
N ALA A 396 19.77 7.22 -5.48
CA ALA A 396 20.57 7.23 -4.25
C ALA A 396 20.78 5.83 -3.64
N SER A 397 19.90 4.85 -3.91
CA SER A 397 20.13 3.44 -3.54
C SER A 397 21.47 2.88 -4.06
N LEU A 398 21.96 3.40 -5.19
CA LEU A 398 23.21 2.96 -5.82
C LEU A 398 24.45 3.33 -5.00
N PHE A 399 24.36 4.34 -4.12
CA PHE A 399 25.45 4.67 -3.20
C PHE A 399 25.84 3.45 -2.36
N TRP A 400 24.87 2.65 -1.91
CA TRP A 400 25.13 1.50 -1.03
C TRP A 400 25.86 0.34 -1.73
N LEU A 401 26.00 0.33 -3.07
CA LEU A 401 26.67 -0.75 -3.81
C LEU A 401 28.14 -0.98 -3.43
N PHE A 402 28.81 -0.04 -2.75
CA PHE A 402 30.16 -0.30 -2.22
C PHE A 402 30.20 -1.38 -1.13
N LEU A 403 29.08 -1.64 -0.44
CA LEU A 403 28.94 -2.68 0.59
C LEU A 403 28.76 -4.08 -0.01
N LEU A 404 28.15 -4.18 -1.19
CA LEU A 404 27.94 -5.44 -1.90
C LEU A 404 29.26 -5.91 -2.54
N PRO A 405 29.78 -7.13 -2.29
CA PRO A 405 30.94 -7.64 -3.02
C PRO A 405 30.65 -7.74 -4.54
N PRO A 406 31.63 -7.46 -5.43
CA PRO A 406 31.35 -7.38 -6.87
C PRO A 406 31.03 -8.72 -7.54
N GLN A 407 31.49 -9.86 -7.00
CA GLN A 407 31.28 -11.20 -7.55
C GLN A 407 31.47 -12.29 -6.46
N LYS A 408 31.08 -13.55 -6.76
CA LYS A 408 31.14 -14.71 -5.85
C LYS A 408 32.52 -14.96 -5.21
N ALA A 409 33.62 -14.70 -5.94
CA ALA A 409 34.97 -14.95 -5.45
C ALA A 409 35.33 -14.02 -4.28
N GLU A 410 34.88 -12.77 -4.37
CA GLU A 410 35.09 -11.71 -3.40
C GLU A 410 34.19 -11.91 -2.17
N VAL A 411 32.98 -12.49 -2.33
CA VAL A 411 32.19 -12.97 -1.18
C VAL A 411 32.97 -14.04 -0.41
N LYS A 412 33.57 -15.01 -1.10
CA LYS A 412 34.39 -16.06 -0.46
C LYS A 412 35.65 -15.50 0.20
N ALA A 413 36.34 -14.57 -0.45
CA ALA A 413 37.50 -13.89 0.13
C ALA A 413 37.12 -13.08 1.38
N LEU A 414 36.00 -12.37 1.34
CA LEU A 414 35.46 -11.62 2.47
C LEU A 414 34.98 -12.56 3.60
N LYS A 415 34.48 -13.75 3.28
CA LYS A 415 34.12 -14.80 4.25
C LYS A 415 35.34 -15.40 4.95
N ALA A 416 36.41 -15.67 4.21
CA ALA A 416 37.65 -16.17 4.79
C ALA A 416 38.40 -15.12 5.63
N ARG A 417 38.33 -13.83 5.25
CA ARG A 417 39.21 -12.76 5.80
C ARG A 417 38.49 -11.66 6.58
N GLY A 418 37.16 -11.64 6.60
CA GLY A 418 36.38 -10.48 7.06
C GLY A 418 36.41 -10.25 8.58
N GLY A 419 36.71 -11.27 9.37
CA GLY A 419 36.64 -11.21 10.84
C GLY A 419 35.20 -11.10 11.37
N LYS A 420 35.07 -10.85 12.68
CA LYS A 420 33.79 -10.71 13.38
C LYS A 420 33.73 -9.36 14.12
N SER A 421 32.57 -8.69 14.11
CA SER A 421 32.33 -7.45 14.85
C SER A 421 31.02 -7.54 15.64
N LYS A 422 31.14 -7.47 16.98
CA LYS A 422 29.98 -7.46 17.88
C LYS A 422 29.14 -6.19 17.71
N VAL A 423 29.81 -5.04 17.57
CA VAL A 423 29.16 -3.72 17.46
C VAL A 423 28.28 -3.64 16.22
N ALA A 424 28.79 -4.07 15.05
CA ALA A 424 28.02 -4.04 13.82
C ALA A 424 26.85 -5.04 13.82
N GLY A 425 27.01 -6.21 14.45
CA GLY A 425 25.91 -7.14 14.70
C GLY A 425 24.81 -6.53 15.57
N CYS A 426 25.17 -5.86 16.68
CA CYS A 426 24.19 -5.16 17.52
C CYS A 426 23.47 -4.04 16.76
N ILE A 427 24.19 -3.19 16.01
CA ILE A 427 23.58 -2.12 15.20
C ILE A 427 22.56 -2.69 14.21
N LEU A 428 22.90 -3.77 13.50
CA LEU A 428 21.98 -4.40 12.54
C LEU A 428 20.72 -4.94 13.24
N VAL A 429 20.87 -5.59 14.39
CA VAL A 429 19.74 -6.14 15.16
C VAL A 429 18.85 -5.01 15.71
N SER A 430 19.43 -3.98 16.32
CA SER A 430 18.69 -2.83 16.83
C SER A 430 17.97 -2.07 15.72
N LEU A 431 18.60 -1.86 14.55
CA LEU A 431 17.97 -1.24 13.39
C LEU A 431 16.80 -2.08 12.87
N PHE A 432 16.97 -3.40 12.77
CA PHE A 432 15.92 -4.32 12.34
C PHE A 432 14.70 -4.28 13.28
N PHE A 433 14.90 -4.39 14.60
CA PHE A 433 13.81 -4.33 15.58
C PHE A 433 13.14 -2.95 15.66
N PHE A 434 13.88 -1.86 15.46
CA PHE A 434 13.33 -0.52 15.35
C PHE A 434 12.43 -0.39 14.11
N CYS A 435 12.95 -0.76 12.94
CA CYS A 435 12.20 -0.68 11.68
C CYS A 435 10.98 -1.62 11.66
N LEU A 436 11.07 -2.81 12.26
CA LEU A 436 9.95 -3.73 12.42
C LEU A 436 8.87 -3.16 13.34
N SER A 437 9.25 -2.71 14.53
CA SER A 437 8.31 -2.08 15.47
C SER A 437 7.64 -0.86 14.85
N PHE A 438 8.41 0.04 14.23
CA PHE A 438 7.89 1.24 13.59
C PHE A 438 6.95 0.92 12.42
N ALA A 439 7.27 -0.08 11.58
CA ALA A 439 6.40 -0.49 10.49
C ALA A 439 5.11 -1.15 10.96
N VAL A 440 5.16 -1.98 12.00
CA VAL A 440 3.97 -2.57 12.62
C VAL A 440 3.08 -1.47 13.23
N SER A 441 3.64 -0.58 14.04
CA SER A 441 2.89 0.55 14.63
C SER A 441 2.27 1.46 13.56
N SER A 442 3.04 1.83 12.52
CA SER A 442 2.57 2.70 11.45
C SER A 442 1.44 2.07 10.63
N ASN A 443 1.52 0.76 10.33
CA ASN A 443 0.45 0.05 9.63
C ASN A 443 -0.80 -0.07 10.51
N ILE A 444 -0.65 -0.36 11.81
CA ILE A 444 -1.77 -0.37 12.76
C ILE A 444 -2.46 1.00 12.83
N MET A 445 -1.68 2.10 12.83
CA MET A 445 -2.24 3.46 12.79
C MET A 445 -2.99 3.79 11.50
N SER A 446 -2.70 3.12 10.38
CA SER A 446 -3.46 3.33 9.13
C SER A 446 -4.84 2.66 9.14
N ILE A 447 -5.06 1.67 10.02
CA ILE A 447 -6.31 0.92 10.14
C ILE A 447 -7.32 1.65 11.04
N TYR A 448 -6.87 2.20 12.18
CA TYR A 448 -7.79 2.79 13.16
C TYR A 448 -8.33 4.17 12.72
N PRO A 449 -9.66 4.39 12.73
CA PRO A 449 -10.26 5.68 12.36
C PRO A 449 -9.76 6.88 13.17
N SER A 450 -9.32 6.65 14.41
CA SER A 450 -8.78 7.65 15.33
C SER A 450 -7.34 8.07 15.04
N THR A 451 -6.61 7.34 14.20
CA THR A 451 -5.19 7.59 13.88
C THR A 451 -4.87 7.65 12.37
N LYS A 452 -5.80 7.21 11.49
CA LYS A 452 -5.65 7.21 10.03
C LYS A 452 -5.30 8.57 9.39
N CYS A 453 -5.64 9.68 10.05
CA CYS A 453 -5.35 11.03 9.51
C CYS A 453 -3.91 11.49 9.72
N TYR A 454 -3.13 10.87 10.61
CA TYR A 454 -1.75 11.30 10.87
C TYR A 454 -0.84 11.04 9.67
N ARG A 455 0.10 11.97 9.39
CA ARG A 455 1.05 11.85 8.26
C ARG A 455 1.92 10.59 8.35
N VAL A 456 2.28 10.15 9.56
CA VAL A 456 2.96 8.87 9.82
C VAL A 456 2.12 7.68 9.32
N ALA A 457 0.79 7.72 9.47
CA ALA A 457 -0.11 6.70 8.95
C ALA A 457 -0.40 6.85 7.43
N GLY A 458 0.16 7.87 6.77
CA GLY A 458 -0.13 8.22 5.38
C GLY A 458 -1.35 9.12 5.17
N GLY A 459 -1.95 9.65 6.24
CA GLY A 459 -3.03 10.62 6.17
C GLY A 459 -2.54 12.06 5.89
N ASN A 460 -3.46 12.97 5.55
CA ASN A 460 -3.16 14.36 5.19
C ASN A 460 -2.69 15.25 6.37
N GLY A 461 -2.74 14.75 7.60
CA GLY A 461 -2.41 15.50 8.82
C GLY A 461 -3.47 16.49 9.28
N VAL A 462 -4.70 16.44 8.74
CA VAL A 462 -5.79 17.33 9.11
C VAL A 462 -6.62 16.70 10.24
N LEU A 463 -6.65 17.39 11.38
CA LEU A 463 -7.50 17.08 12.53
C LEU A 463 -8.82 17.86 12.44
N ASP A 464 -9.89 17.31 13.00
CA ASP A 464 -11.15 18.05 13.19
C ASP A 464 -10.91 19.20 14.20
N PRO A 465 -11.18 20.46 13.84
CA PRO A 465 -10.94 21.61 14.72
C PRO A 465 -11.80 21.62 15.98
N ASN A 466 -12.92 20.88 16.02
CA ASN A 466 -13.80 20.81 17.19
C ASN A 466 -13.37 19.74 18.20
N THR A 467 -12.94 18.57 17.72
CA THR A 467 -12.61 17.43 18.60
C THR A 467 -11.11 17.20 18.81
N GLY A 468 -10.25 17.84 18.00
CA GLY A 468 -8.80 17.62 17.99
C GLY A 468 -8.37 16.22 17.55
N LYS A 469 -9.30 15.41 17.02
CA LYS A 469 -9.10 14.02 16.61
C LYS A 469 -9.11 13.88 15.10
N CYS A 470 -8.73 12.71 14.59
CA CYS A 470 -8.93 12.39 13.18
C CYS A 470 -10.43 12.48 12.83
N PRO A 471 -10.81 13.17 11.74
CA PRO A 471 -12.21 13.30 11.36
C PRO A 471 -12.79 11.92 11.02
N VAL A 472 -13.82 11.54 11.78
CA VAL A 472 -14.62 10.35 11.51
C VAL A 472 -15.62 10.71 10.42
N LYS A 473 -15.21 10.48 9.17
CA LYS A 473 -16.13 10.17 8.07
C LYS A 473 -16.44 8.68 8.09
#